data_AF-A0A350INA2-F1
#
_entry.id   AF-A0A350INA2-F1
#
_cell.length_a   1.000
_cell.length_b   1.000
_cell.length_c   1.000
_cell.angle_alpha   90.00
_cell.angle_beta   90.00
_cell.angle_gamma   90.00
#
_symmetry.space_group_name_H-M   'P 1'
#
loop_
_entity.id
_entity.type
_entity.pdbx_description
1 polymer ?
#
loop_
_entity_poly.entity_id
_entity_poly.type
_entity_poly.pdbx_seq_one_letter_code
_entity_poly.pdbx_strand_id
1 'polypeptide(L)'
;MRRNRIYYEYYDKYLNNGKEIKEKYGDDFTSFLRNWHPTQKMMNDFRKVAEEKDVKWNDSLFAIDKQFIETEIKGTIARSLWDRNAYVQIYYQSDKQLNTAKNLFNEAKKIAEKKSK
;
A
#
# COMPACT_ATOMS: atom_id res chain seq x y z
N MET A 1 12.04 -10.84 -3.05
CA MET A 1 10.67 -11.00 -2.48
C MET A 1 9.59 -11.12 -3.56
N ARG A 2 9.41 -10.15 -4.48
CA ARG A 2 8.35 -10.20 -5.52
C ARG A 2 8.41 -11.45 -6.44
N ARG A 3 9.62 -11.87 -6.86
CA ARG A 3 9.83 -13.05 -7.73
C ARG A 3 9.41 -14.38 -7.08
N ASN A 4 9.35 -14.44 -5.75
CA ASN A 4 9.02 -15.64 -5.00
C ASN A 4 7.54 -15.67 -4.57
N ARG A 5 6.69 -14.76 -5.10
CA ARG A 5 5.25 -14.65 -4.79
C ARG A 5 4.89 -14.49 -3.30
N ILE A 6 5.85 -14.11 -2.46
CA ILE A 6 5.73 -14.01 -0.99
C ILE A 6 4.53 -13.14 -0.56
N TYR A 7 4.27 -12.04 -1.27
CA TYR A 7 3.15 -11.14 -0.98
C TYR A 7 1.78 -11.79 -1.21
N TYR A 8 1.64 -12.61 -2.27
CA TYR A 8 0.41 -13.33 -2.53
C TYR A 8 0.25 -14.49 -1.54
N GLU A 9 1.32 -15.20 -1.21
CA GLU A 9 1.23 -16.26 -0.19
C GLU A 9 0.87 -15.72 1.19
N TYR A 10 1.40 -14.55 1.54
CA TYR A 10 0.98 -13.85 2.76
C TYR A 10 -0.51 -13.47 2.71
N TYR A 11 -0.99 -12.92 1.59
CA TYR A 11 -2.40 -12.60 1.38
C TYR A 11 -3.31 -13.84 1.50
N ASP A 12 -2.92 -14.96 0.89
CA ASP A 12 -3.69 -16.20 0.90
C ASP A 12 -3.71 -16.82 2.31
N LYS A 13 -2.52 -17.00 2.93
CA LYS A 13 -2.35 -17.72 4.20
C LYS A 13 -2.76 -16.91 5.42
N TYR A 14 -2.42 -15.62 5.48
CA TYR A 14 -2.52 -14.81 6.71
C TYR A 14 -3.64 -13.78 6.67
N LEU A 15 -4.11 -13.40 5.48
CA LEU A 15 -5.25 -12.47 5.34
C LEU A 15 -6.53 -13.17 4.92
N ASN A 16 -6.54 -14.51 4.85
CA ASN A 16 -7.70 -15.31 4.43
C ASN A 16 -8.28 -14.79 3.10
N ASN A 17 -7.41 -14.56 2.11
CA ASN A 17 -7.76 -13.95 0.83
C ASN A 17 -8.47 -12.57 0.98
N GLY A 18 -8.11 -11.82 2.02
CA GLY A 18 -8.67 -10.49 2.29
C GLY A 18 -10.14 -10.49 2.68
N LYS A 19 -10.70 -11.60 3.18
CA LYS A 19 -12.13 -11.70 3.54
C LYS A 19 -12.60 -10.56 4.45
N GLU A 20 -11.90 -10.32 5.55
CA GLU A 20 -12.24 -9.24 6.51
C GLU A 20 -12.11 -7.84 5.88
N ILE A 21 -11.13 -7.66 4.99
CA ILE A 21 -10.92 -6.41 4.28
C ILE A 21 -12.09 -6.17 3.31
N LYS A 22 -12.50 -7.21 2.58
CA LYS A 22 -13.65 -7.15 1.68
C LYS A 22 -14.95 -6.89 2.44
N GLU A 23 -15.15 -7.52 3.60
CA GLU A 23 -16.31 -7.27 4.46
C GLU A 23 -16.35 -5.82 4.96
N LYS A 24 -15.19 -5.25 5.30
CA LYS A 24 -15.09 -3.88 5.81
C LYS A 24 -15.23 -2.79 4.75
N TYR A 25 -14.62 -2.97 3.58
CA TYR A 25 -14.52 -1.93 2.56
C TYR A 25 -15.44 -2.17 1.35
N GLY A 26 -15.85 -3.41 1.10
CA GLY A 26 -16.67 -3.77 -0.07
C GLY A 26 -16.06 -3.26 -1.37
N ASP A 27 -16.87 -2.54 -2.16
CA ASP A 27 -16.45 -1.93 -3.42
C ASP A 27 -15.80 -0.54 -3.23
N ASP A 28 -15.76 0.01 -2.00
CA ASP A 28 -15.17 1.31 -1.69
C ASP A 28 -13.64 1.24 -1.58
N PHE A 29 -13.00 1.11 -2.74
CA PHE A 29 -11.56 1.19 -2.87
C PHE A 29 -10.98 2.51 -2.32
N THR A 30 -11.70 3.63 -2.44
CA THR A 30 -11.19 4.94 -2.00
C THR A 30 -10.99 4.99 -0.48
N SER A 31 -11.94 4.42 0.28
CA SER A 31 -11.80 4.28 1.73
C SER A 31 -10.65 3.34 2.11
N PHE A 32 -10.50 2.20 1.42
CA PHE A 32 -9.36 1.30 1.63
C PHE A 32 -8.02 2.02 1.37
N LEU A 33 -7.92 2.69 0.22
CA LEU A 33 -6.76 3.45 -0.23
C LEU A 33 -6.34 4.49 0.82
N ARG A 34 -7.27 5.18 1.48
CA ARG A 34 -6.96 6.24 2.46
C ARG A 34 -6.73 5.71 3.88
N ASN A 35 -7.51 4.72 4.31
CA ASN A 35 -7.65 4.41 5.73
C ASN A 35 -6.96 3.11 6.13
N TRP A 36 -6.71 2.20 5.19
CA TRP A 36 -6.11 0.91 5.51
C TRP A 36 -4.58 0.97 5.48
N HIS A 37 -3.95 0.44 6.52
CA HIS A 37 -2.50 0.30 6.63
C HIS A 37 -2.16 -1.05 7.28
N PRO A 38 -1.06 -1.71 6.89
CA PRO A 38 -0.60 -2.92 7.57
C PRO A 38 -0.32 -2.64 9.05
N THR A 39 -0.75 -3.52 9.94
CA THR A 39 -0.42 -3.43 11.36
C THR A 39 0.97 -4.00 11.64
N GLN A 40 1.56 -3.68 12.79
CA GLN A 40 2.85 -4.28 13.18
C GLN A 40 2.75 -5.81 13.28
N LYS A 41 1.60 -6.35 13.72
CA LYS A 41 1.36 -7.80 13.72
C LYS A 41 1.42 -8.37 12.30
N MET A 42 0.77 -7.72 11.34
CA MET A 42 0.81 -8.12 9.93
C MET A 42 2.24 -8.13 9.37
N MET A 43 3.07 -7.14 9.75
CA MET A 43 4.48 -7.10 9.36
C MET A 43 5.29 -8.25 9.97
N ASN A 44 5.04 -8.59 11.24
CA ASN A 44 5.68 -9.72 11.90
C ASN A 44 5.25 -11.06 11.29
N ASP A 45 4.00 -11.17 10.85
CA ASP A 45 3.51 -12.37 10.16
C ASP A 45 4.09 -12.47 8.74
N PHE A 46 4.23 -11.35 8.02
CA PHE A 46 4.93 -11.31 6.73
C PHE A 46 6.39 -11.75 6.85
N ARG A 47 7.07 -11.38 7.94
CA ARG A 47 8.43 -11.85 8.24
C ARG A 47 8.53 -13.37 8.26
N LYS A 48 7.59 -14.04 8.92
CA LYS A 48 7.56 -15.51 8.98
C LYS A 48 7.46 -16.13 7.59
N VAL A 49 6.61 -15.58 6.71
CA VAL A 49 6.48 -16.06 5.32
C VAL A 49 7.78 -15.86 4.53
N ALA A 50 8.50 -14.76 4.78
CA ALA A 50 9.78 -14.53 4.13
C ALA A 50 10.86 -15.54 4.61
N GLU A 51 10.92 -15.79 5.92
CA GLU A 51 11.83 -16.76 6.52
C GLU A 51 11.52 -18.20 6.06
N GLU A 52 10.25 -18.59 5.96
CA GLU A 52 9.79 -19.88 5.38
C GLU A 52 10.24 -20.08 3.92
N LYS A 53 10.56 -19.01 3.20
CA LYS A 53 10.96 -19.01 1.79
C LYS A 53 12.46 -18.82 1.60
N ASP A 54 13.25 -19.10 2.65
CA ASP A 54 14.70 -18.95 2.69
C ASP A 54 15.18 -17.53 2.35
N VAL A 55 14.33 -16.51 2.52
CA VAL A 55 14.77 -15.12 2.42
C VAL A 55 15.52 -14.79 3.70
N LYS A 56 16.83 -14.62 3.60
CA LYS A 56 17.67 -14.18 4.73
C LYS A 56 17.15 -12.86 5.28
N TRP A 57 16.55 -12.91 6.46
CA TRP A 57 16.05 -11.74 7.14
C TRP A 57 17.20 -10.92 7.74
N ASN A 58 17.22 -9.62 7.45
CA ASN A 58 18.19 -8.68 8.02
C ASN A 58 17.44 -7.43 8.50
N ASP A 59 17.30 -7.27 9.80
CA ASP A 59 16.44 -6.22 10.38
C ASP A 59 16.81 -4.80 9.89
N SER A 60 18.10 -4.50 9.67
CA SER A 60 18.53 -3.20 9.15
C SER A 60 18.09 -2.96 7.70
N LEU A 61 18.23 -3.97 6.83
CA LEU A 61 17.76 -3.87 5.43
C LEU A 61 16.23 -3.81 5.36
N PHE A 62 15.55 -4.59 6.21
CA PHE A 62 14.10 -4.56 6.28
C PHE A 62 13.55 -3.25 6.83
N ALA A 63 14.25 -2.59 7.76
CA ALA A 63 13.89 -1.27 8.23
C ALA A 63 13.97 -0.22 7.11
N ILE A 64 14.99 -0.31 6.24
CA ILE A 64 15.15 0.56 5.06
C ILE A 64 13.99 0.32 4.07
N ASP A 65 13.63 -0.93 3.84
CA ASP A 65 12.60 -1.31 2.87
C ASP A 65 11.17 -1.34 3.45
N LYS A 66 10.98 -0.97 4.72
CA LYS A 66 9.70 -1.13 5.43
C LYS A 66 8.53 -0.49 4.68
N GLN A 67 8.69 0.77 4.27
CA GLN A 67 7.66 1.51 3.54
C GLN A 67 7.30 0.83 2.21
N PHE A 68 8.31 0.30 1.52
CA PHE A 68 8.10 -0.42 0.27
C PHE A 68 7.34 -1.73 0.50
N ILE A 69 7.70 -2.49 1.52
CA ILE A 69 7.03 -3.75 1.88
C ILE A 69 5.56 -3.49 2.25
N GLU A 70 5.30 -2.46 3.06
CA GLU A 70 3.93 -2.06 3.41
C GLU A 70 3.10 -1.67 2.18
N THR A 71 3.71 -0.90 1.27
CA THR A 71 3.10 -0.49 0.00
C THR A 71 2.79 -1.71 -0.87
N GLU A 72 3.70 -2.69 -0.93
CA GLU A 72 3.52 -3.91 -1.72
C GLU A 72 2.44 -4.83 -1.16
N ILE A 73 2.36 -4.98 0.17
CA ILE A 73 1.29 -5.73 0.83
C ILE A 73 -0.06 -5.08 0.50
N LYS A 74 -0.17 -3.76 0.71
CA LYS A 74 -1.39 -3.00 0.41
C LYS A 74 -1.76 -3.08 -1.08
N GLY A 75 -0.78 -2.97 -1.96
CA GLY A 75 -0.94 -3.13 -3.40
C GLY A 75 -1.46 -4.52 -3.77
N THR A 76 -0.85 -5.57 -3.23
CA THR A 76 -1.25 -6.96 -3.51
C THR A 76 -2.69 -7.24 -3.11
N ILE A 77 -3.12 -6.73 -1.95
CA ILE A 77 -4.53 -6.77 -1.52
C ILE A 77 -5.41 -6.00 -2.51
N ALA A 78 -5.03 -4.77 -2.85
CA ALA A 78 -5.79 -3.92 -3.77
C ALA A 78 -6.01 -4.61 -5.12
N ARG A 79 -4.97 -5.27 -5.63
CA ARG A 79 -5.03 -6.03 -6.88
C ARG A 79 -5.99 -7.21 -6.83
N SER A 80 -5.98 -7.91 -5.70
CA SER A 80 -6.71 -9.18 -5.55
C SER A 80 -8.20 -8.94 -5.26
N LEU A 81 -8.54 -7.83 -4.59
CA LEU A 81 -9.93 -7.49 -4.26
C LEU A 81 -10.63 -6.63 -5.31
N TRP A 82 -9.90 -5.72 -5.97
CA TRP A 82 -10.48 -4.83 -6.99
C TRP A 82 -9.90 -5.13 -8.37
N ASP A 83 -8.75 -4.57 -8.71
CA ASP A 83 -8.11 -4.79 -10.02
C ASP A 83 -6.66 -4.28 -10.08
N ARG A 84 -6.05 -4.40 -11.27
CA ARG A 84 -4.72 -3.87 -11.55
C ARG A 84 -4.63 -2.34 -11.42
N ASN A 85 -5.70 -1.60 -11.65
CA ASN A 85 -5.69 -0.14 -11.54
C ASN A 85 -5.60 0.28 -10.06
N ALA A 86 -6.32 -0.41 -9.18
CA ALA A 86 -6.26 -0.24 -7.74
C ALA A 86 -4.84 -0.49 -7.21
N TYR A 87 -4.16 -1.54 -7.68
CA TYR A 87 -2.74 -1.78 -7.38
C TYR A 87 -1.87 -0.56 -7.71
N VAL A 88 -1.98 -0.04 -8.93
CA VAL A 88 -1.16 1.09 -9.39
C VAL A 88 -1.44 2.36 -8.58
N GLN A 89 -2.71 2.60 -8.20
CA GLN A 89 -3.10 3.75 -7.39
C GLN A 89 -2.49 3.74 -5.97
N ILE A 90 -2.21 2.55 -5.40
CA ILE A 90 -1.48 2.46 -4.12
C ILE A 90 -0.08 3.12 -4.24
N TYR A 91 0.65 2.85 -5.33
CA TYR A 91 2.00 3.42 -5.53
C TYR A 91 1.97 4.92 -5.81
N TYR A 92 0.90 5.42 -6.42
CA TYR A 92 0.75 6.85 -6.69
C TYR A 92 0.60 7.70 -5.42
N GLN A 93 0.13 7.13 -4.30
CA GLN A 93 0.09 7.87 -3.03
C GLN A 93 1.49 8.21 -2.49
N SER A 94 2.45 7.31 -2.72
CA SER A 94 3.85 7.50 -2.35
C SER A 94 4.62 8.38 -3.34
N ASP A 95 4.01 8.75 -4.47
CA ASP A 95 4.67 9.51 -5.52
C ASP A 95 4.82 10.99 -5.13
N LYS A 96 6.08 11.40 -4.89
CA LYS A 96 6.45 12.77 -4.57
C LYS A 96 5.97 13.77 -5.62
N GLN A 97 5.98 13.41 -6.90
CA GLN A 97 5.57 14.29 -8.00
C GLN A 97 4.07 14.55 -7.98
N LEU A 98 3.26 13.53 -7.67
CA LEU A 98 1.81 13.70 -7.53
C LEU A 98 1.45 14.60 -6.35
N ASN A 99 2.18 14.45 -5.23
CA ASN A 99 1.99 15.31 -4.05
C ASN A 99 2.44 16.76 -4.33
N THR A 100 3.54 16.96 -5.06
CA THR A 100 3.96 18.28 -5.53
C THR A 100 2.91 18.91 -6.46
N ALA A 101 2.37 18.18 -7.43
CA ALA A 101 1.33 18.69 -8.33
C ALA A 101 0.08 19.15 -7.57
N LYS A 102 -0.40 18.37 -6.59
CA LYS A 102 -1.52 18.77 -5.72
C LYS A 102 -1.24 20.07 -4.97
N ASN A 103 -0.03 20.24 -4.45
CA ASN A 103 0.36 21.47 -3.77
C ASN A 103 0.36 22.67 -4.73
N LEU A 104 0.90 22.52 -5.94
CA LEU A 104 0.92 23.57 -6.96
C LEU A 104 -0.51 24.01 -7.36
N PHE A 105 -1.46 23.08 -7.48
CA PHE A 105 -2.86 23.43 -7.73
C PHE A 105 -3.48 24.24 -6.58
N ASN A 106 -3.18 23.88 -5.33
CA ASN A 106 -3.64 24.63 -4.16
C ASN A 106 -3.04 26.05 -4.11
N GLU A 107 -1.77 26.21 -4.47
CA GLU A 107 -1.11 27.51 -4.57
C GLU A 107 -1.72 28.36 -5.70
N ALA A 108 -1.94 27.77 -6.88
CA ALA A 108 -2.59 28.44 -8.00
C ALA A 108 -3.98 28.97 -7.62
N LYS A 109 -4.77 28.16 -6.90
CA LYS A 109 -6.08 28.58 -6.37
C LYS A 109 -5.97 29.80 -5.43
N LYS A 110 -5.02 29.78 -4.48
CA LYS A 110 -4.77 30.91 -3.58
C LYS A 110 -4.37 32.18 -4.33
N ILE A 111 -3.59 32.06 -5.40
CA ILE A 111 -3.18 33.20 -6.24
C ILE A 111 -4.38 33.76 -7.01
N ALA A 112 -5.21 32.90 -7.59
CA ALA A 112 -6.42 33.31 -8.31
C ALA A 112 -7.40 34.06 -7.39
N GLU A 113 -7.66 33.54 -6.20
CA GLU A 113 -8.55 34.17 -5.20
C GLU A 113 -8.04 35.54 -4.74
N LYS A 114 -6.72 35.72 -4.64
CA LYS A 114 -6.10 37.01 -4.29
C LYS A 114 -6.14 38.04 -5.41
N LYS A 115 -6.18 37.62 -6.68
CA LYS A 115 -6.27 38.52 -7.85
C LYS A 115 -7.69 38.96 -8.18
N SER A 116 -8.71 38.29 -7.63
CA SER A 116 -10.13 38.66 -7.79
C SER A 116 -10.67 39.61 -6.70
N LYS A 117 -9.81 40.14 -5.83
CA LYS A 117 -10.08 41.24 -4.90
C LYS A 117 -9.31 42.48 -5.32
#